data_AF-A0A0E0F0Q1-F1
#
_entry.id   AF-A0A0E0F0Q1-F1
#
_cell.length_a   1.000
_cell.length_b   1.000
_cell.length_c   1.000
_cell.angle_alpha   90.00
_cell.angle_beta   90.00
_cell.angle_gamma   90.00
#
_symmetry.space_group_name_H-M   'P 1'
#
loop_
_entity.id
_entity.type
_entity.pdbx_description
1 polymer ?
#
loop_
_entity_poly.entity_id
_entity_poly.type
_entity_poly.pdbx_seq_one_letter_code
_entity_poly.pdbx_strand_id
1 'polypeptide(L)'
;MWWFNRKGPSGFSGASTAEEVTAGVDARGLVAVITGASSGIGLETARVMALRGVRVVMAVRNVAAGHRASEAIRAEIPGAGIHVLEMDLSSMDSVRRFATEFEALNLPLNILIETGVEGRIINVSSSAHFVTYPKGICFDKVKEPSRFISLIAYGQSKLANILHSTELSRVLKVVAYA
;
A
#
# COMPACT_ATOMS: atom_id res chain seq x y z
N MET A 1 -19.45 21.44 1.85
CA MET A 1 -18.70 20.80 2.95
C MET A 1 -19.44 19.67 3.67
N TRP A 2 -20.78 19.65 3.69
CA TRP A 2 -21.60 18.64 4.43
C TRP A 2 -21.49 17.17 3.94
N TRP A 3 -21.04 16.94 2.71
CA TRP A 3 -21.01 15.61 2.09
C TRP A 3 -19.92 14.69 2.65
N PHE A 4 -18.82 15.24 3.16
CA PHE A 4 -17.70 14.45 3.71
C PHE A 4 -17.99 13.89 5.11
N ASN A 5 -18.97 14.45 5.84
CA ASN A 5 -19.31 14.05 7.20
C ASN A 5 -20.41 12.98 7.27
N ARG A 6 -21.02 12.58 6.15
CA ARG A 6 -22.04 11.51 6.16
C ARG A 6 -21.36 10.17 6.37
N LYS A 7 -21.73 9.49 7.47
CA LYS A 7 -21.28 8.13 7.77
C LYS A 7 -21.92 7.13 6.80
N GLY A 8 -21.12 6.22 6.26
CA GLY A 8 -21.58 5.12 5.44
C GLY A 8 -21.97 3.88 6.26
N PRO A 9 -22.26 2.75 5.61
CA PRO A 9 -22.59 1.48 6.29
C PRO A 9 -21.51 0.97 7.24
N SER A 10 -20.25 1.38 7.05
CA SER A 10 -19.14 1.07 7.96
C SER A 10 -19.14 1.87 9.25
N GLY A 11 -20.03 2.86 9.41
CA GLY A 11 -20.04 3.77 10.56
C GLY A 11 -19.01 4.90 10.49
N PHE A 12 -18.15 4.91 9.47
CA PHE A 12 -17.12 5.93 9.24
C PHE A 12 -17.48 6.87 8.08
N SER A 13 -16.86 8.04 8.05
CA SER A 13 -17.04 9.06 7.01
C SER A 13 -15.69 9.53 6.47
N GLY A 14 -15.70 10.40 5.45
CA GLY A 14 -14.46 10.99 4.93
C GLY A 14 -13.74 11.92 5.93
N ALA A 15 -14.40 12.28 7.02
CA ALA A 15 -13.79 13.03 8.13
C ALA A 15 -13.21 12.14 9.23
N SER A 16 -13.42 10.82 9.17
CA SER A 16 -12.88 9.90 10.17
C SER A 16 -11.37 9.73 10.02
N THR A 17 -10.65 9.70 11.15
CA THR A 17 -9.20 9.51 11.14
C THR A 17 -8.82 8.04 11.00
N ALA A 18 -7.60 7.76 10.56
CA ALA A 18 -7.09 6.39 10.48
C ALA A 18 -7.05 5.72 11.88
N GLU A 19 -6.79 6.49 12.93
CA GLU A 19 -6.86 5.99 14.31
C GLU A 19 -8.27 5.61 14.74
N GLU A 20 -9.26 6.48 14.49
CA GLU A 20 -10.67 6.21 14.80
C GLU A 20 -11.17 4.95 14.08
N VAL A 21 -10.81 4.81 12.80
CA VAL A 21 -11.19 3.66 11.99
C VAL A 21 -10.58 2.35 12.52
N THR A 22 -9.43 2.43 13.18
CA THR A 22 -8.71 1.25 13.71
C THR A 22 -8.82 1.10 15.22
N ALA A 23 -9.65 1.90 15.89
CA ALA A 23 -9.77 1.87 17.34
C ALA A 23 -10.19 0.47 17.83
N GLY A 24 -9.49 -0.05 18.85
CA GLY A 24 -9.76 -1.37 19.43
C GLY A 24 -9.15 -2.56 18.67
N VAL A 25 -8.46 -2.34 17.54
CA VAL A 25 -7.78 -3.41 16.81
C VAL A 25 -6.43 -3.74 17.45
N ASP A 26 -6.21 -5.01 17.80
CA ASP A 26 -4.89 -5.56 18.13
C ASP A 26 -4.41 -6.43 16.98
N ALA A 27 -3.30 -6.03 16.35
CA ALA A 27 -2.74 -6.66 15.17
C ALA A 27 -1.28 -7.11 15.39
N ARG A 28 -0.90 -7.35 16.66
CA ARG A 28 0.41 -7.92 17.01
C ARG A 28 0.63 -9.27 16.33
N GLY A 29 1.88 -9.52 15.93
CA GLY A 29 2.26 -10.73 15.21
C GLY A 29 2.02 -10.64 13.69
N LEU A 30 1.35 -9.60 13.19
CA LEU A 30 1.22 -9.36 11.76
C LEU A 30 2.39 -8.50 11.24
N VAL A 31 2.71 -8.69 9.97
CA VAL A 31 3.70 -7.90 9.24
C VAL A 31 3.08 -7.31 7.98
N ALA A 32 3.38 -6.04 7.72
CA ALA A 32 2.92 -5.32 6.53
C ALA A 32 4.08 -4.65 5.80
N VAL A 33 4.16 -4.83 4.49
CA VAL A 33 5.02 -4.03 3.61
C VAL A 33 4.22 -2.85 3.07
N ILE A 34 4.73 -1.64 3.26
CA ILE A 34 4.06 -0.41 2.79
C ILE A 34 5.01 0.34 1.85
N THR A 35 4.61 0.46 0.59
CA THR A 35 5.35 1.23 -0.42
C THR A 35 5.09 2.72 -0.26
N GLY A 36 6.12 3.57 -0.41
CA GLY A 36 5.95 5.02 -0.32
C GLY A 36 5.61 5.50 1.10
N ALA A 37 6.04 4.75 2.11
CA ALA A 37 5.72 5.00 3.51
C ALA A 37 6.45 6.21 4.13
N SER A 38 7.30 6.92 3.38
CA SER A 38 8.06 8.07 3.91
C SER A 38 7.24 9.37 4.03
N SER A 39 6.04 9.45 3.45
CA SER A 39 5.19 10.64 3.53
C SER A 39 3.70 10.36 3.27
N GLY A 40 2.85 11.35 3.55
CA GLY A 40 1.43 11.36 3.21
C GLY A 40 0.67 10.15 3.74
N ILE A 41 -0.18 9.56 2.88
CA ILE A 41 -1.04 8.42 3.24
C ILE A 41 -0.21 7.20 3.63
N GLY A 42 0.91 6.93 2.94
CA GLY A 42 1.76 5.78 3.26
C GLY A 42 2.38 5.90 4.65
N LEU A 43 2.82 7.12 5.03
CA LEU A 43 3.35 7.40 6.36
C LEU A 43 2.30 7.23 7.45
N GLU A 44 1.11 7.81 7.25
CA GLU A 44 0.02 7.67 8.22
C GLU A 44 -0.45 6.21 8.36
N THR A 45 -0.49 5.47 7.26
CA THR A 45 -0.78 4.03 7.28
C THR A 45 0.27 3.27 8.08
N ALA A 46 1.56 3.57 7.88
CA ALA A 46 2.66 2.96 8.63
C ALA A 46 2.56 3.27 10.13
N ARG A 47 2.29 4.53 10.48
CA ARG A 47 2.14 4.98 11.87
C ARG A 47 0.98 4.27 12.56
N VAL A 48 -0.21 4.25 11.96
CA VAL A 48 -1.38 3.61 12.57
C VAL A 48 -1.27 2.09 12.61
N MET A 49 -0.69 1.45 11.59
CA MET A 49 -0.41 0.01 11.65
C MET A 49 0.55 -0.32 12.80
N ALA A 50 1.62 0.47 12.97
CA ALA A 50 2.54 0.32 14.09
C ALA A 50 1.84 0.56 15.44
N LEU A 51 0.93 1.53 15.53
CA LEU A 51 0.11 1.80 16.71
C LEU A 51 -0.75 0.59 17.11
N ARG A 52 -1.21 -0.19 16.14
CA ARG A 52 -1.97 -1.43 16.36
C ARG A 52 -1.08 -2.67 16.53
N GLY A 53 0.24 -2.48 16.65
CA GLY A 53 1.20 -3.55 16.94
C GLY A 53 1.69 -4.34 15.71
N VAL A 54 1.33 -3.91 14.50
CA VAL A 54 1.85 -4.51 13.26
C VAL A 54 3.33 -4.19 13.11
N ARG A 55 4.14 -5.17 12.70
CA ARG A 55 5.51 -4.92 12.25
C ARG A 55 5.49 -4.35 10.83
N VAL A 56 5.98 -3.14 10.65
CA VAL A 56 5.90 -2.43 9.37
C VAL A 56 7.25 -2.46 8.66
N VAL A 57 7.24 -2.85 7.39
CA VAL A 57 8.37 -2.70 6.48
C VAL A 57 8.07 -1.55 5.53
N MET A 58 8.72 -0.41 5.77
CA MET A 58 8.63 0.80 4.96
C MET A 58 9.52 0.63 3.72
N ALA A 59 8.91 0.34 2.58
CA ALA A 59 9.60 0.22 1.31
C ALA A 59 9.62 1.59 0.62
N VAL A 60 10.78 2.23 0.58
CA VAL A 60 10.92 3.65 0.17
C VAL A 60 12.07 3.86 -0.81
N ARG A 61 11.90 4.82 -1.72
CA ARG A 61 12.97 5.20 -2.65
C ARG A 61 14.11 5.96 -1.96
N ASN A 62 13.77 6.86 -1.03
CA ASN A 62 14.75 7.64 -0.27
C ASN A 62 14.84 7.08 1.16
N VAL A 63 15.86 6.25 1.41
CA VAL A 63 16.08 5.57 2.68
C VAL A 63 16.30 6.55 3.82
N ALA A 64 17.01 7.66 3.60
CA ALA A 64 17.21 8.69 4.63
C ALA A 64 15.89 9.35 5.06
N ALA A 65 14.97 9.60 4.12
CA ALA A 65 13.64 10.08 4.44
C ALA A 65 12.81 9.01 5.18
N GLY A 66 12.95 7.74 4.78
CA GLY A 66 12.35 6.60 5.48
C GLY A 66 12.79 6.49 6.93
N HIS A 67 14.10 6.62 7.21
CA HIS A 67 14.63 6.57 8.57
C HIS A 67 14.08 7.70 9.44
N ARG A 68 14.10 8.95 8.98
CA ARG A 68 13.52 10.08 9.73
C ARG A 68 12.04 9.85 10.06
N ALA A 69 11.27 9.35 9.09
CA ALA A 69 9.87 9.01 9.30
C ALA A 69 9.71 7.87 10.33
N SER A 70 10.52 6.82 10.24
CA SER A 70 10.49 5.69 11.18
C SER A 70 10.87 6.09 12.61
N GLU A 71 11.81 7.02 12.77
CA GLU A 71 12.22 7.58 14.06
C GLU A 71 11.08 8.38 14.69
N ALA A 72 10.40 9.22 13.89
CA ALA A 72 9.23 9.96 14.36
C ALA A 72 8.13 9.01 14.87
N ILE A 73 7.83 7.94 14.13
CA ILE A 73 6.84 6.94 14.56
C ILE A 73 7.29 6.24 15.85
N ARG A 74 8.56 5.85 15.96
CA ARG A 74 9.10 5.17 17.16
C ARG A 74 9.13 6.09 18.38
N ALA A 75 9.29 7.40 18.20
CA ALA A 75 9.22 8.38 19.27
C ALA A 75 7.80 8.51 19.83
N GLU A 76 6.79 8.46 18.95
CA GLU A 76 5.38 8.50 19.33
C GLU A 76 4.89 7.16 19.90
N ILE A 77 5.39 6.05 19.37
CA ILE A 77 4.97 4.69 19.69
C ILE A 77 6.19 3.88 20.12
N PRO A 78 6.58 3.97 21.42
CA PRO A 78 7.70 3.20 21.95
C PRO A 78 7.53 1.70 21.70
N GLY A 79 8.54 1.07 21.12
CA GLY A 79 8.52 -0.36 20.77
C GLY A 79 7.92 -0.69 19.41
N ALA A 80 7.55 0.31 18.59
CA ALA A 80 7.10 0.08 17.21
C ALA A 80 8.14 -0.71 16.39
N GLY A 81 7.71 -1.86 15.87
CA GLY A 81 8.54 -2.72 15.01
C GLY A 81 8.58 -2.20 13.58
N ILE A 82 9.54 -1.35 13.24
CA ILE A 82 9.63 -0.73 11.90
C ILE A 82 10.97 -1.08 11.23
N HIS A 83 10.92 -1.62 10.03
CA HIS A 83 12.06 -1.81 9.14
C HIS A 83 11.97 -0.82 7.98
N VAL A 84 13.09 -0.27 7.54
CA VAL A 84 13.16 0.61 6.36
C VAL A 84 14.05 -0.09 5.34
N LEU A 85 13.49 -0.38 4.15
CA LEU A 85 14.22 -1.00 3.05
C LEU A 85 14.11 -0.13 1.80
N GLU A 86 15.18 -0.12 0.99
CA GLU A 86 15.17 0.59 -0.29
C GLU A 86 14.26 -0.13 -1.27
N MET A 87 13.37 0.61 -1.94
CA MET A 87 12.66 0.11 -3.11
C MET A 87 12.27 1.25 -4.05
N ASP A 88 12.74 1.15 -5.28
CA ASP A 88 12.27 1.95 -6.39
C ASP A 88 11.46 1.11 -7.38
N LEU A 89 10.13 1.33 -7.37
CA LEU A 89 9.19 0.68 -8.29
C LEU A 89 9.46 0.99 -9.78
N SER A 90 10.33 1.97 -10.08
CA SER A 90 10.75 2.25 -11.46
C SER A 90 11.84 1.30 -11.97
N SER A 91 12.45 0.49 -11.09
CA SER A 91 13.56 -0.42 -11.40
C SER A 91 13.27 -1.83 -10.90
N MET A 92 13.15 -2.79 -11.83
CA MET A 92 12.93 -4.20 -11.47
C MET A 92 14.10 -4.80 -10.68
N ASP A 93 15.32 -4.30 -10.86
CA ASP A 93 16.46 -4.75 -10.07
C ASP A 93 16.38 -4.25 -8.63
N SER A 94 15.89 -3.02 -8.41
CA SER A 94 15.60 -2.53 -7.06
C SER A 94 14.48 -3.35 -6.40
N VAL A 95 13.40 -3.67 -7.14
CA VAL A 95 12.31 -4.53 -6.63
C VAL A 95 12.81 -5.93 -6.25
N ARG A 96 13.69 -6.55 -7.05
CA ARG A 96 14.26 -7.86 -6.73
C ARG A 96 15.17 -7.80 -5.50
N ARG A 97 16.02 -6.79 -5.39
CA ARG A 97 16.86 -6.59 -4.18
C ARG A 97 16.01 -6.40 -2.94
N PHE A 98 14.97 -5.58 -3.02
CA PHE A 98 14.00 -5.42 -1.93
C PHE A 98 13.40 -6.76 -1.49
N ALA A 99 12.96 -7.59 -2.44
CA ALA A 99 12.40 -8.91 -2.12
C ALA A 99 13.40 -9.80 -1.38
N THR A 100 14.66 -9.86 -1.85
CA THR A 100 15.75 -10.59 -1.19
C THR A 100 16.04 -10.05 0.22
N GLU A 101 16.08 -8.73 0.40
CA GLU A 101 16.29 -8.11 1.72
C GLU A 101 15.12 -8.40 2.67
N PHE A 102 13.89 -8.35 2.17
CA PHE A 102 12.70 -8.68 2.96
C PHE A 102 12.70 -10.16 3.39
N GLU A 103 13.02 -11.08 2.49
CA GLU A 103 13.17 -12.51 2.82
C GLU A 103 14.23 -12.73 3.91
N ALA A 104 15.35 -12.01 3.84
CA ALA A 104 16.42 -12.08 4.85
C ALA A 104 15.99 -11.61 6.25
N LEU A 105 14.91 -10.82 6.37
CA LEU A 105 14.34 -10.47 7.68
C LEU A 105 13.69 -11.65 8.39
N ASN A 106 13.43 -12.77 7.69
CA ASN A 106 12.76 -13.96 8.20
C ASN A 106 11.43 -13.63 8.91
N LEU A 107 10.71 -12.65 8.36
CA LEU A 107 9.42 -12.22 8.85
C LEU A 107 8.30 -12.95 8.10
N PRO A 108 7.26 -13.41 8.78
CA PRO A 108 6.06 -13.87 8.11
C PRO A 108 5.36 -12.67 7.43
N LEU A 109 4.68 -12.83 6.29
CA LEU A 109 3.93 -11.76 5.62
C LEU A 109 2.42 -12.04 5.79
N ASN A 110 1.69 -11.29 6.63
CA ASN A 110 0.50 -11.86 7.31
C ASN A 110 -0.88 -11.21 7.16
N ILE A 111 -1.07 -9.95 6.73
CA ILE A 111 -2.42 -9.37 6.90
C ILE A 111 -3.41 -10.01 5.92
N LEU A 112 -4.35 -10.85 6.41
CA LEU A 112 -5.69 -11.23 5.90
C LEU A 112 -6.59 -11.56 7.12
N ILE A 113 -7.91 -11.39 7.00
CA ILE A 113 -8.89 -11.51 8.10
C ILE A 113 -9.49 -12.93 8.12
N GLU A 114 -9.47 -13.54 9.32
CA GLU A 114 -10.11 -14.78 9.82
C GLU A 114 -10.06 -16.03 8.92
N THR A 115 -9.10 -16.95 9.18
CA THR A 115 -9.20 -18.44 9.20
C THR A 115 -7.95 -19.24 8.77
N GLY A 116 -6.86 -18.65 8.26
CA GLY A 116 -5.63 -19.40 7.90
C GLY A 116 -4.78 -18.61 6.90
N VAL A 117 -3.49 -18.45 7.16
CA VAL A 117 -2.68 -17.33 6.66
C VAL A 117 -2.43 -17.37 5.14
N GLU A 118 -3.02 -16.41 4.43
CA GLU A 118 -2.69 -16.01 3.06
C GLU A 118 -2.36 -14.50 3.07
N GLY A 119 -1.25 -14.06 2.45
CA GLY A 119 -0.85 -12.65 2.47
C GLY A 119 -1.78 -11.75 1.62
N ARG A 120 -2.35 -10.67 2.17
CA ARG A 120 -3.15 -9.70 1.40
C ARG A 120 -2.26 -8.65 0.75
N ILE A 121 -2.46 -8.49 -0.55
CA ILE A 121 -1.89 -7.38 -1.32
C ILE A 121 -2.93 -6.28 -1.42
N ILE A 122 -2.63 -5.10 -0.88
CA ILE A 122 -3.49 -3.92 -0.92
C ILE A 122 -2.92 -2.94 -1.94
N ASN A 123 -3.62 -2.74 -3.07
CA ASN A 123 -3.27 -1.73 -4.05
C ASN A 123 -4.13 -0.48 -3.88
N VAL A 124 -3.50 0.67 -3.68
CA VAL A 124 -4.21 1.97 -3.61
C VAL A 124 -4.52 2.46 -5.03
N SER A 125 -5.81 2.49 -5.38
CA SER A 125 -6.30 3.12 -6.63
C SER A 125 -6.72 4.59 -6.42
N SER A 126 -7.52 5.17 -7.31
CA SER A 126 -8.07 6.53 -7.23
C SER A 126 -9.32 6.64 -8.10
N SER A 127 -10.24 7.57 -7.79
CA SER A 127 -11.34 7.94 -8.70
C SER A 127 -10.84 8.45 -10.06
N ALA A 128 -9.57 8.88 -10.15
CA ALA A 128 -8.94 9.21 -11.42
C ALA A 128 -8.90 8.03 -12.42
N HIS A 129 -9.16 6.78 -12.01
CA HIS A 129 -9.26 5.65 -12.94
C HIS A 129 -10.37 5.81 -13.99
N PHE A 130 -11.41 6.62 -13.72
CA PHE A 130 -12.42 6.98 -14.72
C PHE A 130 -11.89 7.98 -15.77
N VAL A 131 -10.79 8.67 -15.47
CA VAL A 131 -10.15 9.67 -16.34
C VAL A 131 -8.94 9.01 -17.01
N THR A 132 -9.22 8.11 -17.96
CA THR A 132 -8.21 7.36 -18.73
C THR A 132 -8.49 7.43 -20.24
N TYR A 133 -7.68 6.76 -21.07
CA TYR A 133 -7.90 6.77 -22.52
C TYR A 133 -9.25 6.13 -22.88
N PRO A 134 -9.93 6.57 -23.95
CA PRO A 134 -11.25 6.04 -24.33
C PRO A 134 -11.32 4.52 -24.52
N LYS A 135 -10.19 3.86 -24.79
CA LYS A 135 -10.07 2.40 -24.96
C LYS A 135 -9.49 1.68 -23.74
N GLY A 136 -9.38 2.34 -22.59
CA GLY A 136 -8.77 1.79 -21.37
C GLY A 136 -7.25 1.91 -21.39
N ILE A 137 -6.53 0.80 -21.08
CA ILE A 137 -5.06 0.81 -21.04
C ILE A 137 -4.49 0.76 -22.46
N CYS A 138 -3.68 1.74 -22.81
CA CYS A 138 -2.92 1.78 -24.05
C CYS A 138 -1.60 1.00 -23.89
N PHE A 139 -1.61 -0.31 -24.13
CA PHE A 139 -0.45 -1.19 -23.96
C PHE A 139 0.67 -0.95 -25.00
N ASP A 140 0.29 -0.59 -26.22
CA ASP A 140 1.26 -0.41 -27.32
C ASP A 140 2.18 0.81 -27.10
N LYS A 141 1.80 1.72 -26.20
CA LYS A 141 2.37 3.08 -26.09
C LYS A 141 2.53 3.57 -24.66
N VAL A 142 2.73 2.65 -23.69
CA VAL A 142 2.80 2.96 -22.24
C VAL A 142 3.85 4.03 -21.90
N LYS A 143 4.89 4.20 -22.72
CA LYS A 143 6.00 5.14 -22.49
C LYS A 143 6.14 6.25 -23.55
N GLU A 144 5.16 6.44 -24.45
CA GLU A 144 5.28 7.44 -25.52
C GLU A 144 5.19 8.89 -25.00
N PRO A 145 6.26 9.72 -25.11
CA PRO A 145 6.28 11.07 -24.51
C PRO A 145 5.39 12.09 -25.23
N SER A 146 5.14 11.92 -26.53
CA SER A 146 4.53 12.92 -27.42
C SER A 146 3.03 13.16 -27.19
N ARG A 147 2.38 12.36 -26.34
CA ARG A 147 0.97 12.53 -25.91
C ARG A 147 0.78 12.38 -24.40
N PHE A 148 1.85 12.63 -23.63
CA PHE A 148 1.83 12.49 -22.18
C PHE A 148 0.99 13.60 -21.53
N ILE A 149 -0.26 13.29 -21.19
CA ILE A 149 -1.11 14.12 -20.33
C ILE A 149 -1.05 13.49 -18.94
N SER A 150 -0.37 14.17 -18.01
CA SER A 150 -0.10 13.66 -16.65
C SER A 150 -1.33 13.07 -15.96
N LEU A 151 -2.48 13.73 -16.04
CA LEU A 151 -3.72 13.25 -15.42
C LEU A 151 -4.25 11.96 -16.05
N ILE A 152 -4.18 11.83 -17.38
CA ILE A 152 -4.64 10.63 -18.11
C ILE A 152 -3.68 9.46 -17.87
N ALA A 153 -2.37 9.72 -17.87
CA ALA A 153 -1.36 8.72 -17.56
C ALA A 153 -1.49 8.22 -16.12
N TYR A 154 -1.73 9.12 -15.16
CA TYR A 154 -2.06 8.78 -13.78
C TYR A 154 -3.35 7.95 -13.69
N GLY A 155 -4.44 8.39 -14.34
CA GLY A 155 -5.71 7.66 -14.36
C GLY A 155 -5.57 6.24 -14.93
N GLN A 156 -4.81 6.08 -16.01
CA GLN A 156 -4.47 4.77 -16.56
C GLN A 156 -3.71 3.90 -15.55
N SER A 157 -2.71 4.45 -14.84
CA SER A 157 -1.98 3.69 -13.81
C SER A 157 -2.91 3.20 -12.68
N LYS A 158 -3.93 3.99 -12.32
CA LYS A 158 -4.90 3.64 -11.28
C LYS A 158 -5.94 2.63 -11.76
N LEU A 159 -6.31 2.67 -13.04
CA LEU A 159 -7.06 1.58 -13.68
C LEU A 159 -6.25 0.28 -13.70
N ALA A 160 -4.95 0.35 -14.03
CA ALA A 160 -4.07 -0.81 -14.01
C ALA A 160 -3.97 -1.46 -12.61
N ASN A 161 -3.93 -0.66 -11.53
CA ASN A 161 -3.98 -1.19 -10.16
C ASN A 161 -5.25 -2.01 -9.90
N ILE A 162 -6.42 -1.57 -10.37
CA ILE A 162 -7.70 -2.28 -10.21
C ILE A 162 -7.68 -3.59 -11.00
N LEU A 163 -7.32 -3.52 -12.28
CA LEU A 163 -7.29 -4.70 -13.16
C LEU A 163 -6.28 -5.73 -12.66
N HIS A 164 -5.10 -5.28 -12.21
CA HIS A 164 -4.08 -6.15 -11.65
C HIS A 164 -4.56 -6.83 -10.36
N SER A 165 -5.19 -6.10 -9.44
CA SER A 165 -5.74 -6.70 -8.22
C SER A 165 -6.83 -7.75 -8.50
N THR A 166 -7.70 -7.48 -9.47
CA THR A 166 -8.75 -8.43 -9.89
C THR A 166 -8.14 -9.69 -10.49
N GLU A 167 -7.19 -9.54 -11.42
CA GLU A 167 -6.55 -10.67 -12.09
C GLU A 167 -5.66 -11.47 -11.14
N LEU A 168 -4.91 -10.79 -10.26
CA LEU A 168 -4.11 -11.44 -9.23
C LEU A 168 -4.99 -12.26 -8.29
N SER A 169 -6.14 -11.72 -7.86
CA SER A 169 -7.09 -12.47 -7.03
C SER A 169 -7.64 -13.70 -7.77
N ARG A 170 -7.91 -13.59 -9.08
CA ARG A 170 -8.36 -14.73 -9.90
C ARG A 170 -7.28 -15.81 -9.97
N VAL A 171 -6.03 -15.44 -10.24
CA VAL A 171 -4.90 -16.38 -10.36
C VAL A 171 -4.61 -17.06 -9.02
N LEU A 172 -4.55 -16.32 -7.93
CA LEU A 172 -4.28 -16.88 -6.60
C LEU A 172 -5.36 -17.86 -6.15
N LYS A 173 -6.64 -17.57 -6.43
CA LYS A 173 -7.73 -18.52 -6.17
C LYS A 173 -7.54 -19.82 -6.96
N VAL A 174 -7.15 -19.75 -8.24
CA VAL A 174 -6.92 -20.97 -9.04
C VAL A 174 -5.79 -21.82 -8.45
N VAL A 175 -4.71 -21.19 -7.97
CA VAL A 175 -3.57 -21.89 -7.34
C VAL A 175 -3.95 -22.47 -5.97
N ALA A 176 -4.80 -21.80 -5.19
CA ALA A 176 -5.25 -22.28 -3.89
C ALA A 176 -6.21 -23.49 -3.96
N TYR A 177 -6.85 -23.73 -5.13
CA TYR A 177 -7.78 -24.83 -5.36
C TYR A 177 -7.27 -25.88 -6.37
N ALA A 178 -5.99 -25.83 -6.75
CA ALA A 178 -5.32 -26.82 -7.60
C ALA A 178 -4.45 -27.76 -6.76
#